data_AF-A0A6I3UUN8-F1
#
_entry.id   AF-A0A6I3UUN8-F1
#
_cell.length_a   1.000
_cell.length_b   1.000
_cell.length_c   1.000
_cell.angle_alpha   90.00
_cell.angle_beta   90.00
_cell.angle_gamma   90.00
#
_symmetry.space_group_name_H-M   'P 1'
#
loop_
_entity.id
_entity.type
_entity.pdbx_description
1 polymer ?
#
loop_
_entity_poly.entity_id
_entity_poly.type
_entity_poly.pdbx_seq_one_letter_code
_entity_poly.pdbx_strand_id
1 'polypeptide(L)'
;LLIGIRMARQPADRDHRFGHWKIEDLASLITSIIMFYVGFDVLRDTIQKILSREETVIDPLGATLGIISAAIMFLVYLYNTRLSKKSNSKALKAAAKDNL
;
A
#
# COMPACT_ATOMS: atom_id res chain seq x y z
N LEU A 1 6.16 4.54 8.41
CA LEU A 1 6.50 3.17 8.85
C LEU A 1 7.98 2.77 8.67
N LEU A 2 8.53 2.69 7.45
CA LEU A 2 9.88 2.13 7.21
C LEU A 2 11.02 2.81 8.00
N ILE A 3 10.99 4.14 8.11
CA ILE A 3 11.94 4.92 8.91
C ILE A 3 11.75 4.62 10.41
N GLY A 4 10.50 4.48 10.86
CA GLY A 4 10.16 4.13 12.25
C GLY A 4 10.64 2.73 12.65
N ILE A 5 10.50 1.74 11.76
CA ILE A 5 11.03 0.38 11.95
C ILE A 5 12.57 0.41 12.01
N ARG A 6 13.22 1.26 11.20
CA ARG A 6 14.67 1.40 11.22
C ARG A 6 15.20 2.02 12.52
N MET A 7 14.46 2.96 13.11
CA MET A 7 14.77 3.51 14.44
C MET A 7 14.43 2.54 15.57
N ALA A 8 13.33 1.78 15.48
CA ALA A 8 12.96 0.77 16.47
C ALA A 8 13.99 -0.37 16.57
N ARG A 9 14.74 -0.64 15.49
CA ARG A 9 15.83 -1.63 15.44
C ARG A 9 17.16 -1.15 16.03
N GLN A 10 17.27 0.09 16.54
CA GLN A 10 18.50 0.52 17.20
C GLN A 10 18.72 -0.27 18.50
N PRO A 11 19.95 -0.77 18.74
CA PRO A 11 20.30 -1.48 19.97
C PRO A 11 20.21 -0.54 21.18
N ALA A 12 20.02 -1.11 22.36
CA ALA A 12 19.86 -0.34 23.60
C ALA A 12 21.06 0.60 23.82
N ASP A 13 20.79 1.89 23.96
CA ASP A 13 21.79 2.94 24.22
C ASP A 13 21.74 3.36 25.70
N ARG A 14 22.73 4.14 26.14
CA ARG A 14 22.92 4.55 27.54
C ARG A 14 21.74 5.35 28.10
N ASP A 15 21.06 6.13 27.25
CA ASP A 15 19.83 6.88 27.60
C ASP A 15 18.56 6.01 27.59
N HIS A 16 18.56 4.90 26.86
CA HIS A 16 17.44 3.95 26.79
C HIS A 16 17.92 2.52 27.01
N ARG A 17 18.16 2.19 28.28
CA ARG A 17 18.61 0.87 28.76
C ARG A 17 17.65 -0.28 28.42
N PHE A 18 16.41 0.04 28.08
CA PHE A 18 15.37 -0.88 27.63
C PHE A 18 15.18 -0.80 26.10
N GLY A 19 16.05 -0.19 25.31
CA GLY A 19 15.90 -0.17 23.85
C GLY A 19 14.69 0.63 23.30
N HIS A 20 14.60 0.68 21.98
CA HIS A 20 13.68 1.56 21.24
C HIS A 20 12.41 0.85 20.73
N TRP A 21 12.04 -0.29 21.29
CA TRP A 21 10.89 -1.10 20.83
C TRP A 21 9.55 -0.34 20.81
N LYS A 22 9.37 0.66 21.68
CA LYS A 22 8.15 1.50 21.72
C LYS A 22 8.04 2.48 20.54
N ILE A 23 9.12 2.69 19.79
CA ILE A 23 9.12 3.52 18.59
C ILE A 23 8.31 2.84 17.47
N GLU A 24 8.24 1.50 17.44
CA GLU A 24 7.45 0.78 16.45
C GLU A 24 5.95 1.01 16.63
N ASP A 25 5.47 0.94 17.87
CA ASP A 25 4.07 1.22 18.22
C ASP A 25 3.72 2.68 17.88
N LEU A 26 4.61 3.62 18.22
CA LEU A 26 4.40 5.04 17.92
C LEU A 26 4.39 5.30 16.40
N ALA A 27 5.31 4.70 15.65
CA ALA A 27 5.36 4.82 14.20
C ALA A 27 4.14 4.20 13.51
N SER A 28 3.62 3.10 14.06
CA SER A 28 2.41 2.43 13.59
C SER A 28 1.16 3.28 13.87
N LEU A 29 1.07 3.87 15.07
CA LEU A 29 0.01 4.81 15.44
C LEU A 29 -0.03 6.01 14.50
N ILE A 30 1.11 6.66 14.26
CA ILE A 30 1.21 7.81 13.34
C ILE A 30 0.81 7.40 11.92
N THR A 31 1.29 6.24 11.45
CA THR A 31 0.95 5.74 10.11
C THR A 31 -0.55 5.49 9.97
N SER A 32 -1.21 4.95 11.02
CA SER A 32 -2.66 4.72 11.02
C SER A 32 -3.46 6.02 10.89
N ILE A 33 -3.08 7.07 11.63
CA ILE A 33 -3.75 8.39 11.54
C ILE A 33 -3.62 8.97 10.13
N ILE A 34 -2.42 8.89 9.53
CA ILE A 34 -2.20 9.37 8.16
C ILE A 34 -3.06 8.59 7.16
N MET A 35 -3.09 7.26 7.26
CA MET A 35 -3.91 6.41 6.39
C MET A 35 -5.41 6.69 6.54
N PHE A 36 -5.88 6.92 7.77
CA PHE A 36 -7.26 7.30 8.02
C PHE A 36 -7.62 8.63 7.35
N TYR A 37 -6.73 9.63 7.46
CA TYR A 37 -6.92 10.92 6.80
C TYR A 37 -6.95 10.80 5.27
N VAL A 38 -5.98 10.07 4.68
CA VAL A 38 -5.94 9.83 3.23
C VAL A 38 -7.21 9.10 2.77
N GLY A 39 -7.68 8.10 3.52
CA GLY A 39 -8.92 7.40 3.22
C GLY A 39 -10.13 8.33 3.25
N PHE A 40 -10.20 9.24 4.22
CA PHE A 40 -11.26 10.23 4.30
C PHE A 40 -11.22 11.22 3.13
N ASP A 41 -10.04 11.68 2.74
CA ASP A 41 -9.85 12.60 1.63
C ASP A 41 -10.27 11.96 0.29
N VAL A 42 -9.86 10.72 0.06
CA VAL A 42 -10.29 9.92 -1.11
C VAL A 42 -11.80 9.73 -1.13
N LEU A 43 -12.41 9.44 0.03
CA LEU A 43 -13.85 9.27 0.14
C LEU A 43 -14.60 10.57 -0.19
N ARG A 44 -14.11 11.70 0.32
CA ARG A 44 -14.66 13.03 -0.01
C ARG A 44 -14.52 13.33 -1.50
N ASP A 45 -13.33 13.13 -2.07
CA ASP A 45 -13.05 13.36 -3.49
C ASP A 45 -13.93 12.47 -4.38
N THR A 46 -14.12 11.21 -3.99
CA THR A 46 -15.01 10.27 -4.70
C THR A 46 -16.47 10.74 -4.64
N ILE A 47 -16.98 11.14 -3.47
CA ILE A 47 -18.35 11.66 -3.34
C ILE A 47 -18.52 12.93 -4.17
N GLN A 48 -17.54 13.84 -4.12
CA GLN A 48 -17.55 15.07 -4.89
C GLN A 48 -17.55 14.77 -6.39
N LYS A 49 -16.72 13.84 -6.88
CA LYS A 49 -16.71 13.40 -8.29
C LYS A 49 -18.05 12.81 -8.72
N ILE A 50 -18.68 11.99 -7.87
CA ILE A 50 -20.00 11.41 -8.15
C ILE A 50 -21.07 12.51 -8.23
N LEU A 51 -21.05 13.47 -7.30
CA LEU A 51 -22.08 14.51 -7.19
C LEU A 51 -21.92 15.64 -8.22
N SER A 52 -20.67 16.03 -8.52
CA SER A 52 -20.36 17.06 -9.51
C SER A 52 -20.71 16.64 -10.93
N ARG A 53 -20.87 15.33 -11.19
CA ARG A 53 -21.21 14.77 -12.52
C ARG A 53 -20.35 15.38 -13.63
N GLU A 54 -19.12 15.79 -13.28
CA GLU A 54 -18.12 16.18 -14.25
C GLU A 54 -17.85 14.90 -15.03
N GLU A 55 -18.26 14.88 -16.29
CA GLU A 55 -17.71 13.93 -17.22
C GLU A 55 -16.21 14.13 -17.14
N THR A 56 -15.54 13.19 -16.46
CA THR A 56 -14.09 13.10 -16.49
C THR A 56 -13.76 12.91 -17.95
N VAL A 57 -13.47 14.02 -18.63
CA VAL A 57 -12.93 14.03 -19.98
C VAL A 57 -11.81 13.02 -19.91
N ILE A 58 -11.93 11.96 -20.71
CA ILE A 58 -10.95 10.88 -20.74
C ILE A 58 -9.62 11.56 -21.06
N ASP A 59 -8.83 11.85 -20.04
CA ASP A 59 -7.51 12.42 -20.22
C ASP A 59 -6.71 11.30 -20.89
N PRO A 60 -6.28 11.46 -22.15
CA PRO A 60 -5.57 10.41 -22.88
C PRO A 60 -4.33 9.92 -22.09
N LEU A 61 -3.78 10.78 -21.23
CA LEU A 61 -2.71 10.45 -20.29
C LEU A 61 -3.17 9.49 -19.17
N GLY A 62 -4.36 9.71 -18.60
CA GLY A 62 -4.93 8.82 -17.59
C GLY A 62 -5.30 7.44 -18.14
N ALA A 63 -5.82 7.38 -19.37
CA ALA A 63 -6.16 6.12 -20.03
C ALA A 63 -4.91 5.29 -20.35
N THR A 64 -3.84 5.92 -20.85
CA THR A 64 -2.57 5.24 -21.15
C THR A 64 -1.87 4.77 -19.87
N LEU A 65 -1.87 5.58 -18.80
CA LEU A 65 -1.39 5.17 -17.48
C LEU A 65 -2.20 4.00 -16.91
N GLY A 66 -3.52 4.00 -17.08
CA GLY A 66 -4.40 2.90 -16.67
C GLY A 66 -4.05 1.59 -17.39
N ILE A 67 -3.82 1.64 -18.70
CA ILE A 67 -3.41 0.46 -19.49
C ILE A 67 -2.03 -0.04 -19.07
N ILE A 68 -1.07 0.87 -18.85
CA ILE A 68 0.28 0.50 -18.37
C ILE A 68 0.19 -0.13 -16.97
N SER A 69 -0.60 0.45 -16.08
CA SER A 69 -0.83 -0.09 -14.74
C SER A 69 -1.45 -1.48 -14.78
N ALA A 70 -2.47 -1.68 -15.63
CA ALA A 70 -3.10 -2.98 -15.84
C ALA A 70 -2.11 -4.02 -16.39
N ALA A 71 -1.25 -3.63 -17.34
CA ALA A 71 -0.21 -4.51 -17.87
C ALA A 71 0.83 -4.92 -16.82
N ILE A 72 1.24 -3.99 -15.95
CA ILE A 72 2.18 -4.27 -14.85
C ILE A 72 1.52 -5.20 -13.82
N MET A 73 0.29 -4.92 -13.38
CA MET A 73 -0.44 -5.80 -12.46
C MET A 73 -0.62 -7.20 -13.05
N PHE A 74 -0.92 -7.30 -14.35
CA PHE A 74 -1.02 -8.58 -15.04
C PHE A 74 0.31 -9.36 -15.07
N LEU A 75 1.43 -8.68 -15.26
CA LEU A 75 2.76 -9.30 -15.14
C LEU A 75 3.05 -9.79 -13.72
N VAL A 76 2.70 -8.99 -12.70
CA VAL A 76 2.82 -9.37 -11.29
C VAL A 76 1.94 -10.58 -10.97
N TYR A 77 0.71 -10.62 -11.49
CA TYR A 77 -0.19 -11.77 -11.41
C TYR A 77 0.45 -13.03 -11.98
N LEU A 78 1.01 -12.96 -13.19
CA LEU A 78 1.67 -14.10 -13.84
C LEU A 78 2.88 -14.58 -13.04
N TYR A 79 3.68 -13.65 -12.51
CA TYR A 79 4.84 -13.96 -11.69
C TYR A 79 4.44 -14.64 -10.37
N ASN A 80 3.49 -14.04 -9.63
CA ASN A 80 2.95 -14.60 -8.39
C ASN A 80 2.29 -15.97 -8.62
N THR A 81 1.60 -16.17 -9.75
CA THR A 81 0.98 -17.44 -10.10
C THR A 81 2.01 -18.52 -10.41
N ARG A 82 3.06 -18.20 -11.18
CA ARG A 82 4.16 -19.14 -11.46
C ARG A 82 4.92 -19.51 -10.18
N LEU A 83 5.20 -18.53 -9.33
CA LEU A 83 5.88 -18.73 -8.06
C LEU A 83 5.01 -19.50 -7.06
N SER A 84 3.69 -19.26 -7.06
CA SER A 84 2.70 -20.00 -6.25
C SER A 84 2.69 -21.49 -6.60
N LYS A 85 2.72 -21.83 -7.90
CA LYS A 85 2.76 -23.23 -8.36
C LYS A 85 4.06 -23.93 -7.98
N LYS A 86 5.19 -23.22 -7.96
CA LYS A 86 6.50 -23.79 -7.59
C LYS A 86 6.68 -23.94 -6.08
N SER A 87 6.06 -23.06 -5.28
CA SER A 87 6.22 -23.01 -3.82
C SER A 87 5.06 -23.62 -3.02
N ASN A 88 3.97 -24.08 -3.66
CA ASN A 88 2.77 -24.64 -3.01
C ASN A 88 2.15 -23.75 -1.89
N SER A 89 2.40 -22.45 -1.94
CA SER A 89 2.02 -21.52 -0.87
C SER A 89 0.65 -20.90 -1.12
N LYS A 90 -0.29 -21.14 -0.20
CA LYS A 90 -1.67 -20.60 -0.22
C LYS A 90 -1.68 -19.06 -0.16
N ALA A 91 -0.73 -18.47 0.56
CA ALA A 91 -0.60 -17.01 0.69
C ALA A 91 -0.26 -16.35 -0.66
N LEU A 92 0.65 -16.95 -1.42
CA LEU A 92 1.04 -16.43 -2.75
C LEU A 92 -0.09 -16.57 -3.78
N LYS A 93 -0.93 -17.58 -3.63
CA LYS A 93 -2.12 -17.79 -4.48
C LYS A 93 -3.22 -16.76 -4.18
N ALA A 94 -3.39 -16.38 -2.91
CA ALA A 94 -4.31 -15.32 -2.51
C ALA A 94 -3.83 -13.95 -3.02
N ALA A 95 -2.54 -13.65 -2.85
CA ALA A 95 -1.94 -12.43 -3.40
C ALA A 95 -2.05 -12.35 -4.93
N ALA A 96 -1.87 -13.46 -5.65
CA ALA A 96 -2.10 -13.47 -7.09
C ALA A 96 -3.56 -13.09 -7.44
N LYS A 97 -4.55 -13.67 -6.77
CA LYS A 97 -5.97 -13.34 -7.03
C LYS A 97 -6.34 -11.88 -6.77
N ASP A 98 -5.63 -11.22 -5.86
CA ASP A 98 -5.83 -9.81 -5.53
C ASP A 98 -5.22 -8.85 -6.59
N ASN A 99 -4.27 -9.33 -7.39
CA ASN A 99 -3.64 -8.59 -8.49
C ASN A 99 -4.34 -8.79 -9.86
N LEU A 100 -5.50 -9.47 -9.89
CA LEU A 100 -6.34 -9.65 -11.08
C LEU A 100 -7.41 -8.55 -11.13
#